data_AF-A0A2S2QV81-F1
#
_entry.id   AF-A0A2S2QV81-F1
#
_cell.length_a   1.000
_cell.length_b   1.000
_cell.length_c   1.000
_cell.angle_alpha   90.00
_cell.angle_beta   90.00
_cell.angle_gamma   90.00
#
_symmetry.space_group_name_H-M   'P 1'
#
loop_
_entity.id
_entity.type
_entity.pdbx_description
1 polymer ?
#
loop_
_entity_poly.entity_id
_entity_poly.type
_entity_poly.pdbx_seq_one_letter_code
_entity_poly.pdbx_strand_id
1 'polypeptide(L)'
;MYDLEKHNPKLFMYLESLSQIKNIKNNLVKMKKYLVLCKLWNSQLKNMSSRNHQLLYDGNLYSMKDMVDIKSGVFLEDLKKTIKICEKHIRHECEICKNQGYICEICQKDIILFPFDEDADECNKCKNVYHNQCWKTRDFCPKCKRIETRKIKEYL
;
A
#
# COMPACT_ATOMS: atom_id res chain seq x y z
N MET A 1 -13.70 -11.05 15.49
CA MET A 1 -13.31 -10.38 14.23
C MET A 1 -13.68 -11.31 13.09
N TYR A 2 -14.28 -10.79 12.02
CA TYR A 2 -14.87 -11.57 10.94
C TYR A 2 -14.19 -11.23 9.62
N ASP A 3 -13.93 -12.25 8.80
CA ASP A 3 -13.47 -12.09 7.41
C ASP A 3 -14.69 -12.04 6.49
N LEU A 4 -15.10 -10.82 6.12
CA LEU A 4 -16.28 -10.60 5.27
C LEU A 4 -16.11 -11.21 3.87
N GLU A 5 -14.89 -11.29 3.36
CA GLU A 5 -14.61 -11.79 2.02
C GLU A 5 -14.72 -13.31 1.97
N LYS A 6 -14.26 -14.00 3.02
CA LYS A 6 -14.45 -15.45 3.16
C LYS A 6 -15.93 -15.83 3.32
N HIS A 7 -16.72 -15.00 3.99
CA HIS A 7 -18.13 -15.28 4.24
C HIS A 7 -19.04 -14.96 3.06
N ASN A 8 -18.82 -13.83 2.36
CA ASN A 8 -19.61 -13.48 1.19
C ASN A 8 -18.82 -12.53 0.26
N PRO A 9 -18.04 -13.06 -0.69
CA PRO A 9 -17.21 -12.25 -1.57
C PRO A 9 -18.05 -11.34 -2.49
N LYS A 10 -19.31 -11.73 -2.78
CA LYS A 10 -20.21 -10.95 -3.64
C LYS A 10 -20.63 -9.62 -2.99
N LEU A 11 -20.56 -9.48 -1.66
CA LEU A 11 -20.86 -8.21 -0.97
C LEU A 11 -20.02 -7.04 -1.50
N PHE A 12 -18.75 -7.30 -1.80
CA PHE A 12 -17.83 -6.28 -2.31
C PHE A 12 -18.14 -5.85 -3.75
N MET A 13 -18.88 -6.67 -4.50
CA MET A 13 -19.36 -6.31 -5.84
C MET A 13 -20.63 -5.45 -5.79
N TYR A 14 -21.50 -5.67 -4.80
CA TYR A 14 -22.78 -4.96 -4.69
C TYR A 14 -22.71 -3.68 -3.88
N LEU A 15 -21.75 -3.56 -2.96
CA LEU A 15 -21.59 -2.38 -2.11
C LEU A 15 -20.29 -1.64 -2.46
N GLU A 16 -20.44 -0.54 -3.19
CA GLU A 16 -19.32 0.31 -3.58
C GLU A 16 -18.50 0.78 -2.38
N SER A 17 -19.16 1.11 -1.26
CA SER A 17 -18.50 1.52 -0.01
C SER A 17 -17.52 0.44 0.51
N LEU A 18 -17.91 -0.84 0.46
CA LEU A 18 -17.04 -1.95 0.86
C LEU A 18 -15.86 -2.13 -0.09
N SER A 19 -16.08 -1.93 -1.40
CA SER A 19 -15.00 -1.96 -2.39
C SER A 19 -13.98 -0.84 -2.12
N GLN A 20 -14.45 0.38 -1.87
CA GLN A 20 -13.59 1.52 -1.50
C GLN A 20 -12.82 1.25 -0.20
N ILE A 21 -13.49 0.72 0.83
CA ILE A 21 -12.86 0.33 2.09
C ILE A 21 -11.73 -0.68 1.84
N LYS A 22 -12.00 -1.72 1.05
CA LYS A 22 -11.02 -2.76 0.72
C LYS A 22 -9.80 -2.15 0.01
N ASN A 23 -10.02 -1.28 -0.97
CA ASN A 23 -8.93 -0.61 -1.68
C ASN A 23 -8.06 0.23 -0.73
N ILE A 24 -8.69 1.03 0.14
CA ILE A 24 -7.98 1.84 1.14
C ILE A 24 -7.18 0.96 2.10
N LYS A 25 -7.76 -0.13 2.61
CA LYS A 25 -7.06 -1.07 3.50
C LYS A 25 -5.84 -1.70 2.80
N ASN A 26 -5.98 -2.12 1.54
CA ASN A 26 -4.85 -2.64 0.76
C ASN A 26 -3.73 -1.60 0.59
N ASN A 27 -4.08 -0.34 0.32
CA ASN A 27 -3.11 0.74 0.24
C ASN A 27 -2.44 1.02 1.59
N LEU A 28 -3.16 0.99 2.70
CA LEU A 28 -2.59 1.12 4.04
C LEU A 28 -1.60 -0.02 4.37
N VAL A 29 -1.89 -1.25 3.96
CA VAL A 29 -0.94 -2.38 4.09
C VAL A 29 0.33 -2.13 3.29
N LYS A 30 0.23 -1.59 2.07
CA LYS A 30 1.39 -1.20 1.26
C LYS A 30 2.17 -0.04 1.90
N MET A 31 1.47 0.93 2.52
CA MET A 31 2.07 2.07 3.22
C MET A 31 2.80 1.65 4.51
N LYS A 32 2.34 0.57 5.18
CA LYS A 32 2.91 0.06 6.43
C LYS A 32 4.43 -0.07 6.41
N LYS A 33 5.01 -0.54 5.30
CA LYS A 33 6.46 -0.75 5.18
C LYS A 33 7.27 0.54 5.36
N TYR A 34 6.71 1.68 4.94
CA TYR A 34 7.32 2.99 5.10
C TYR A 34 7.15 3.50 6.53
N LEU A 35 5.93 3.37 7.06
CA LEU A 35 5.53 3.94 8.34
C LEU A 35 6.19 3.24 9.53
N VAL A 36 6.21 1.89 9.55
CA VAL A 36 6.77 1.11 10.67
C VAL A 36 8.28 1.34 10.82
N LEU A 37 8.99 1.54 9.71
CA LEU A 37 10.43 1.80 9.72
C LEU A 37 10.75 3.28 10.00
N CYS A 38 9.77 4.18 9.91
CA CYS A 38 9.98 5.60 10.08
C CYS A 38 9.94 6.01 11.57
N LYS A 39 11.08 6.48 12.08
CA LYS A 39 11.18 6.97 13.47
C LYS A 39 10.30 8.20 13.73
N LEU A 40 10.14 9.09 12.74
CA LEU A 40 9.31 10.29 12.85
C LEU A 40 7.82 9.94 12.89
N TRP A 41 7.41 8.93 12.13
CA TRP A 41 6.05 8.41 12.23
C TRP A 41 5.80 7.77 13.60
N ASN A 42 6.72 6.91 14.04
CA ASN A 42 6.61 6.23 15.33
C ASN A 42 6.57 7.17 16.54
N SER A 43 7.21 8.35 16.47
CA SER A 43 7.09 9.35 17.53
C SER A 43 5.72 10.04 17.54
N GLN A 44 5.11 10.23 16.37
CA GLN A 44 3.76 10.80 16.24
C GLN A 44 2.63 9.79 16.45
N LEU A 45 2.92 8.49 16.34
CA LEU A 45 1.96 7.40 16.54
C LEU A 45 1.29 7.42 17.92
N LYS A 46 1.95 7.96 18.96
CA LYS A 46 1.36 8.13 20.29
C LYS A 46 0.08 9.00 20.28
N ASN A 47 -0.06 9.87 19.29
CA ASN A 47 -1.21 10.75 19.12
C ASN A 47 -2.29 10.14 18.19
N MET A 48 -2.03 8.97 17.62
CA MET A 48 -2.94 8.29 16.70
C MET A 48 -3.84 7.32 17.46
N SER A 49 -5.12 7.22 17.08
CA SER A 49 -6.06 6.31 17.72
C SER A 49 -5.64 4.83 17.55
N SER A 50 -5.87 4.00 18.58
CA SER A 50 -5.60 2.56 18.54
C SER A 50 -6.31 1.84 17.38
N ARG A 51 -7.44 2.39 16.92
CA ARG A 51 -8.18 1.91 15.73
C ARG A 51 -7.33 2.04 14.46
N ASN A 52 -6.72 3.20 14.25
CA ASN A 52 -5.86 3.44 13.08
C ASN A 52 -4.61 2.57 13.11
N HIS A 53 -4.10 2.27 14.30
CA HIS A 53 -3.03 1.28 14.46
C HIS A 53 -3.50 -0.09 13.96
N GLN A 54 -4.62 -0.63 14.45
CA GLN A 54 -5.14 -1.94 14.02
C GLN A 54 -5.36 -2.07 12.51
N LEU A 55 -5.82 -0.99 11.86
CA LEU A 55 -6.04 -0.94 10.41
C LEU A 55 -4.75 -1.12 9.59
N LEU A 56 -3.57 -0.83 10.16
CA LEU A 56 -2.27 -1.07 9.54
C LEU A 56 -1.80 -2.52 9.66
N TYR A 57 -2.41 -3.35 10.52
CA TYR A 57 -1.94 -4.72 10.78
C TYR A 57 -2.76 -5.82 10.11
N ASP A 58 -4.07 -5.63 9.91
CA ASP A 58 -4.92 -6.67 9.33
C ASP A 58 -5.95 -6.16 8.30
N GLY A 59 -5.74 -6.53 7.04
CA GLY A 59 -6.49 -6.03 5.88
C GLY A 59 -7.89 -6.65 5.72
N ASN A 60 -8.13 -7.85 6.25
CA ASN A 60 -9.34 -8.63 5.91
C ASN A 60 -10.32 -8.79 7.09
N LEU A 61 -9.88 -8.47 8.30
CA LEU A 61 -10.70 -8.60 9.50
C LEU A 61 -11.55 -7.34 9.76
N TYR A 62 -12.80 -7.57 10.18
CA TYR A 62 -13.76 -6.55 10.61
C TYR A 62 -14.33 -6.90 11.99
N SER A 63 -14.41 -5.92 12.88
CA SER A 63 -15.12 -6.06 14.16
C SER A 63 -16.62 -5.80 13.98
N MET A 64 -17.44 -6.19 14.97
CA MET A 64 -18.87 -5.84 14.98
C MET A 64 -19.11 -4.33 14.95
N LYS A 65 -18.22 -3.56 15.60
CA LYS A 65 -18.26 -2.10 15.56
C LYS A 65 -17.98 -1.58 14.15
N ASP A 66 -17.02 -2.16 13.45
CA ASP A 66 -16.74 -1.78 12.06
C ASP A 66 -17.95 -2.05 11.17
N MET A 67 -18.69 -3.14 11.37
CA MET A 67 -19.91 -3.40 10.59
C MET A 67 -20.99 -2.33 10.78
N VAL A 68 -21.18 -1.86 12.02
CA VAL A 68 -22.11 -0.75 12.32
C VAL A 68 -21.62 0.54 11.67
N ASP A 69 -20.33 0.85 11.80
CA ASP A 69 -19.73 2.06 11.24
C ASP A 69 -19.67 2.04 9.69
N ILE A 70 -19.58 0.85 9.09
CA ILE A 70 -19.68 0.65 7.64
C ILE A 70 -21.10 0.97 7.18
N LYS A 71 -22.12 0.48 7.90
CA LYS A 71 -23.52 0.76 7.58
C LYS A 71 -23.86 2.24 7.72
N SER A 72 -23.26 2.93 8.69
CA SER A 72 -23.45 4.38 8.90
C SER A 72 -22.56 5.26 8.02
N GLY A 73 -21.59 4.70 7.29
CA GLY A 73 -20.65 5.42 6.42
C GLY A 73 -19.44 6.03 7.15
N VAL A 74 -19.50 6.15 8.47
CA VAL A 74 -18.43 6.73 9.32
C VAL A 74 -17.10 6.02 9.12
N PHE A 75 -17.11 4.69 8.95
CA PHE A 75 -15.90 3.90 8.77
C PHE A 75 -15.10 4.30 7.52
N LEU A 76 -15.80 4.55 6.42
CA LEU A 76 -15.17 4.93 5.15
C LEU A 76 -14.55 6.33 5.24
N GLU A 77 -15.23 7.26 5.90
CA GLU A 77 -14.71 8.62 6.11
C GLU A 77 -13.46 8.63 7.00
N ASP A 78 -13.49 7.87 8.09
CA ASP A 78 -12.33 7.70 8.97
C ASP A 78 -11.14 7.11 8.19
N LEU A 79 -11.37 6.08 7.38
CA LEU A 79 -10.35 5.48 6.54
C LEU A 79 -9.78 6.46 5.52
N LYS A 80 -10.63 7.26 4.86
CA LYS A 80 -10.21 8.31 3.92
C LYS A 80 -9.35 9.39 4.58
N LYS A 81 -9.62 9.73 5.85
CA LYS A 81 -8.77 10.65 6.62
C LYS A 81 -7.42 10.02 6.95
N THR A 82 -7.43 8.78 7.42
CA THR A 82 -6.22 8.05 7.82
C THR A 82 -5.27 7.85 6.64
N ILE A 83 -5.77 7.42 5.48
CA ILE A 83 -4.92 7.24 4.29
C ILE A 83 -4.28 8.55 3.83
N LYS A 84 -5.01 9.67 3.88
CA LYS A 84 -4.48 11.00 3.55
C LYS A 84 -3.36 11.43 4.50
N ILE A 85 -3.50 11.16 5.80
CA ILE A 85 -2.46 11.46 6.80
C ILE A 85 -1.20 10.63 6.50
N CYS A 86 -1.37 9.32 6.28
CA CYS A 86 -0.26 8.43 5.93
C CYS A 86 0.44 8.87 4.64
N GLU A 87 -0.32 9.19 3.61
CA GLU A 87 0.20 9.63 2.33
C GLU A 87 0.94 10.97 2.43
N LYS A 88 0.38 11.94 3.16
CA LYS A 88 1.03 13.23 3.42
C LYS A 88 2.38 13.04 4.11
N HIS A 89 2.42 12.16 5.12
CA HIS A 89 3.66 11.83 5.80
C HIS A 89 4.69 11.24 4.83
N ILE A 90 4.29 10.23 4.05
CA ILE A 90 5.20 9.49 3.16
C ILE A 90 5.75 10.38 2.03
N ARG A 91 4.91 11.24 1.43
CA ARG A 91 5.29 12.02 0.25
C ARG A 91 5.88 13.39 0.55
N HIS A 92 5.42 14.04 1.62
CA HIS A 92 5.64 15.48 1.79
C HIS A 92 6.34 15.86 3.10
N GLU A 93 6.05 15.17 4.21
CA GLU A 93 6.56 15.58 5.53
C GLU A 93 7.82 14.83 5.96
N CYS A 94 8.07 13.64 5.40
CA CYS A 94 9.18 12.79 5.82
C CYS A 94 10.13 12.45 4.67
N GLU A 95 11.30 13.07 4.67
CA GLU A 95 12.37 12.76 3.71
C GLU A 95 12.85 11.29 3.78
N ILE A 96 12.79 10.65 4.96
CA ILE A 96 13.13 9.22 5.10
C ILE A 96 12.15 8.36 4.29
N CYS A 97 10.85 8.60 4.43
CA CYS A 97 9.81 7.85 3.71
C CYS A 97 9.84 8.17 2.21
N LYS A 98 10.02 9.45 1.86
CA LYS A 98 10.07 9.93 0.48
C LYS A 98 11.21 9.27 -0.31
N ASN A 99 12.40 9.16 0.30
CA ASN A 99 13.57 8.52 -0.31
C ASN A 99 13.47 6.98 -0.42
N GLN A 100 12.46 6.36 0.19
CA GLN A 100 12.15 4.93 -0.02
C GLN A 100 11.21 4.68 -1.21
N GLY A 101 10.77 5.74 -1.89
CA GLY A 101 10.05 5.63 -3.15
C GLY A 101 10.92 5.08 -4.28
N TYR A 102 10.29 4.80 -5.43
CA TYR A 102 10.93 4.16 -6.57
C TYR A 102 10.94 5.09 -7.77
N ILE A 103 12.03 5.06 -8.54
CA ILE A 103 12.05 5.63 -9.89
C ILE A 103 11.84 4.48 -10.87
N CYS A 104 10.94 4.68 -11.83
CA CYS A 104 10.68 3.67 -12.85
C CYS A 104 11.91 3.49 -13.76
N GLU A 105 12.59 2.35 -13.68
CA GLU A 105 13.83 2.10 -14.46
C GLU A 105 13.58 2.04 -15.99
N ILE A 106 12.32 1.91 -16.42
CA ILE A 106 11.93 1.74 -17.82
C ILE A 106 11.84 3.10 -18.52
N CYS A 107 11.07 4.03 -17.96
CA CYS A 107 10.91 5.37 -18.53
C CYS A 107 11.87 6.40 -17.92
N GLN A 108 12.46 6.12 -16.76
CA GLN A 108 13.43 6.96 -16.05
C GLN A 108 12.96 8.40 -15.82
N LYS A 109 11.65 8.63 -15.80
CA LYS A 109 11.08 9.91 -15.40
C LYS A 109 11.39 10.14 -13.92
N ASP A 110 11.73 11.37 -13.57
CA ASP A 110 12.06 11.78 -12.20
C ASP A 110 10.80 11.98 -11.33
N ILE A 111 9.88 11.02 -11.44
CA ILE A 111 8.64 10.96 -10.68
C ILE A 111 8.79 9.79 -9.72
N ILE A 112 8.69 10.10 -8.43
CA ILE A 112 8.75 9.10 -7.37
C ILE A 112 7.44 8.32 -7.35
N LEU A 113 7.55 7.00 -7.50
CA LEU A 113 6.46 6.04 -7.42
C LEU A 113 6.43 5.34 -6.08
N PHE A 114 5.22 5.03 -5.65
CA PHE A 114 4.95 4.17 -4.52
C PHE A 114 4.03 3.01 -4.95
N PRO A 115 4.12 1.82 -4.31
CA PRO A 115 3.29 0.68 -4.68
C PRO A 115 1.78 0.90 -4.49
N PHE A 116 1.39 1.95 -3.76
CA PHE A 116 -0.01 2.33 -3.51
C PHE A 116 -0.53 3.40 -4.50
N ASP A 117 0.28 3.82 -5.47
CA ASP A 117 -0.17 4.63 -6.60
C ASP A 117 -1.09 3.81 -7.52
N GLU A 118 -2.07 4.48 -8.13
CA GLU A 118 -2.99 3.85 -9.10
C GLU A 118 -2.26 3.42 -10.38
N ASP A 119 -1.30 4.25 -10.83
CA ASP A 119 -0.48 4.01 -12.01
C ASP A 119 0.81 3.22 -11.73
N ALA A 120 0.86 2.45 -10.65
CA ALA A 120 2.04 1.69 -10.26
C ALA A 120 1.78 0.18 -10.16
N ASP A 121 2.73 -0.59 -10.66
CA ASP A 121 2.79 -2.05 -10.53
C ASP A 121 4.09 -2.48 -9.84
N GLU A 122 3.98 -3.48 -8.96
CA GLU A 122 5.09 -4.04 -8.22
C GLU A 122 5.51 -5.41 -8.78
N CYS A 123 6.81 -5.61 -8.97
CA CYS A 123 7.34 -6.91 -9.33
C CYS A 123 7.20 -7.90 -8.18
N ASN A 124 6.51 -9.02 -8.42
CA ASN A 124 6.28 -10.07 -7.42
C ASN A 124 7.57 -10.71 -6.87
N LYS A 125 8.67 -10.71 -7.64
CA LYS A 125 9.95 -11.30 -7.25
C LYS A 125 10.82 -10.33 -6.44
N CYS A 126 11.13 -9.16 -7.00
CA CYS A 126 12.10 -8.24 -6.40
C CYS A 126 11.48 -7.02 -5.69
N LYS A 127 10.15 -6.90 -5.71
CA LYS A 127 9.40 -5.81 -5.05
C LYS A 127 9.79 -4.40 -5.54
N ASN A 128 10.32 -4.31 -6.76
CA ASN A 128 10.55 -3.04 -7.43
C ASN A 128 9.27 -2.53 -8.07
N VAL A 129 9.06 -1.22 -8.04
CA VAL A 129 7.85 -0.59 -8.57
C VAL A 129 8.14 0.07 -9.92
N TYR A 130 7.19 -0.03 -10.83
CA TYR A 130 7.22 0.54 -12.17
C TYR A 130 5.88 1.20 -12.47
N HIS A 131 5.83 2.13 -13.44
CA HIS A 131 4.54 2.57 -13.95
C HIS A 131 3.79 1.39 -14.58
N ASN A 132 2.47 1.32 -14.38
CA ASN A 132 1.62 0.25 -14.89
C ASN A 132 1.79 0.06 -16.40
N GLN A 133 1.72 1.16 -17.16
CA GLN A 133 1.93 1.12 -18.61
C GLN A 133 3.33 0.64 -19.00
N CYS A 134 4.38 1.06 -18.27
CA CYS A 134 5.74 0.60 -18.54
C CYS A 134 5.90 -0.89 -18.23
N TRP A 135 5.27 -1.37 -17.16
CA TRP A 135 5.31 -2.76 -16.75
C TRP A 135 4.61 -3.68 -17.76
N LYS A 136 3.40 -3.33 -18.21
CA LYS A 136 2.62 -4.09 -19.19
C LYS A 136 3.32 -4.28 -20.53
N THR A 137 4.18 -3.35 -20.94
CA THR A 137 4.96 -3.45 -22.20
C THR A 137 6.15 -4.40 -22.11
N ARG A 138 6.38 -5.05 -20.97
CA ARG A 138 7.55 -5.90 -20.72
C ARG A 138 7.14 -7.27 -20.22
N ASP A 139 7.77 -8.30 -20.78
CA ASP A 139 7.57 -9.68 -20.32
C ASP A 139 8.43 -10.03 -19.09
N PHE A 140 9.42 -9.20 -18.77
CA PHE A 140 10.38 -9.47 -17.68
C PHE A 140 10.75 -8.22 -16.88
N CYS A 141 11.11 -8.42 -15.61
CA CYS A 141 11.62 -7.37 -14.74
C CYS A 141 13.08 -7.03 -15.06
N PRO A 142 13.41 -5.77 -15.43
CA PRO A 142 14.80 -5.36 -15.70
C PRO A 142 15.72 -5.56 -14.50
N LYS A 143 15.23 -5.28 -13.28
CA LYS A 143 15.98 -5.48 -12.05
C LYS A 143 16.25 -6.95 -11.76
N CYS A 144 15.25 -7.84 -11.90
CA CYS A 144 15.46 -9.28 -11.73
C CYS A 144 16.50 -9.82 -12.71
N LYS A 145 16.40 -9.47 -14.00
CA LYS A 145 17.37 -9.89 -15.02
C LYS A 145 18.79 -9.48 -14.65
N ARG A 146 18.97 -8.23 -14.19
CA ARG A 146 20.28 -7.73 -13.73
C ARG A 146 20.80 -8.43 -12.48
N ILE A 147 19.92 -8.78 -11.53
CA ILE A 147 20.29 -9.57 -10.34
C ILE A 147 20.75 -10.98 -10.77
N GLU A 148 20.01 -11.64 -11.65
CA GLU A 148 20.35 -12.98 -12.17
C GLU A 148 21.69 -12.97 -12.91
N THR A 149 21.94 -12.00 -13.79
CA THR A 149 23.22 -11.88 -14.50
C THR A 149 24.40 -11.66 -13.54
N ARG A 150 24.22 -10.87 -12.47
CA ARG A 150 25.29 -10.67 -11.47
C ARG A 150 25.62 -11.96 -10.72
N LYS A 151 24.60 -12.72 -10.29
CA LYS A 151 24.81 -14.01 -9.62
C LYS A 151 25.59 -14.99 -10.51
N ILE A 152 25.23 -15.10 -11.79
CA ILE A 152 25.90 -16.03 -12.71
C ILE A 152 27.40 -15.70 -12.85
N LYS A 153 27.77 -14.41 -12.84
CA LYS A 153 29.18 -13.98 -12.91
C LYS A 153 29.99 -14.24 -11.64
N GLU A 154 29.35 -14.42 -10.49
CA GLU A 154 30.03 -14.75 -9.23
C GLU A 154 30.37 -16.25 -9.12
N TYR A 155 29.76 -17.09 -9.96
CA TYR A 155 29.98 -18.55 -10.01
C TYR A 155 30.82 -19.00 -11.22
N LEU A 156 31.31 -18.07 -12.03
CA LEU A 156 32.24 -18.28 -13.14
C LEU A 156 33.61 -17.71 -12.76
#